data_AF-A0A7K6RE10-F1
#
_entry.id   AF-A0A7K6RE10-F1
#
_cell.length_a   1.000
_cell.length_b   1.000
_cell.length_c   1.000
_cell.angle_alpha   90.00
_cell.angle_beta   90.00
_cell.angle_gamma   90.00
#
_symmetry.space_group_name_H-M   'P 1'
#
loop_
_entity.id
_entity.type
_entity.pdbx_description
1 polymer ?
#
loop_
_entity_poly.entity_id
_entity_poly.type
_entity_poly.pdbx_seq_one_letter_code
_entity_poly.pdbx_strand_id
1 'polypeptide(L)'
;MNVSNNCSITNLELYYQVRLIEFVLYNLMFLFGALFNVLALWVFFFKIKKWTETRVYVINLVLADCFVVCTLPFMAYLVWSKSARGELCQFIEAMYFINMVVSIYIISFISIDRYIAIKHPLKARTFRSPSKAALLCGLLWVSVIIGATLQFQQRHASLCFQKDTTAPTSQRLLSLLFIFT
;
A
#
# COMPACT_ATOMS: atom_id res chain seq x y z
N MET A 1 26.26 -12.90 -43.70
CA MET A 1 26.31 -12.17 -42.41
C MET A 1 25.51 -10.89 -42.57
N ASN A 2 24.36 -10.78 -41.89
CA ASN A 2 23.70 -9.52 -41.54
C ASN A 2 22.55 -9.87 -40.60
N VAL A 3 22.88 -10.07 -39.32
CA VAL A 3 21.89 -10.03 -38.26
C VAL A 3 21.57 -8.56 -38.06
N SER A 4 20.38 -8.18 -38.50
CA SER A 4 19.83 -6.82 -38.42
C SER A 4 19.81 -6.32 -36.98
N ASN A 5 20.44 -5.17 -36.75
CA ASN A 5 20.57 -4.43 -35.48
C ASN A 5 19.23 -3.89 -34.90
N ASN A 6 18.08 -4.42 -35.31
CA ASN A 6 16.76 -3.97 -34.89
C ASN A 6 16.34 -4.45 -33.49
N CYS A 7 17.11 -5.34 -32.86
CA CYS A 7 16.83 -5.83 -31.51
C CYS A 7 17.30 -4.85 -30.40
N SER A 8 17.97 -3.75 -30.74
CA SER A 8 18.63 -2.89 -29.73
C SER A 8 18.04 -1.49 -29.63
N ILE A 9 17.56 -0.88 -30.72
CA ILE A 9 17.14 0.54 -30.70
C ILE A 9 15.69 0.71 -30.23
N THR A 10 14.76 -0.10 -30.73
CA THR A 10 13.34 -0.07 -30.32
C THR A 10 13.15 -0.41 -28.85
N ASN A 11 13.92 -1.37 -28.32
CA ASN A 11 13.89 -1.73 -26.89
C ASN A 11 14.45 -0.61 -26.00
N LEU A 12 15.42 0.17 -26.47
CA LEU A 12 16.00 1.27 -25.71
C LEU A 12 15.06 2.47 -25.65
N GLU A 13 14.43 2.83 -26.78
CA GLU A 13 13.43 3.90 -26.86
C GLU A 13 12.19 3.55 -26.02
N LEU A 14 11.67 2.33 -26.14
CA LEU A 14 10.55 1.86 -25.35
C LEU A 14 10.87 1.92 -23.84
N TYR A 15 12.07 1.50 -23.45
CA TYR A 15 12.49 1.50 -22.05
C TYR A 15 12.69 2.92 -21.48
N TYR A 16 13.15 3.87 -22.31
CA TYR A 16 13.22 5.28 -21.92
C TYR A 16 11.82 5.87 -21.72
N GLN A 17 10.90 5.63 -22.66
CA GLN A 17 9.53 6.14 -22.58
C GLN A 17 8.80 5.60 -21.36
N VAL A 18 8.92 4.29 -21.09
CA VAL A 18 8.32 3.68 -19.89
C VAL A 18 8.83 4.34 -18.62
N ARG A 19 10.14 4.55 -18.48
CA ARG A 19 10.71 5.17 -17.26
C ARG A 19 10.36 6.65 -17.13
N LEU A 20 10.24 7.38 -18.25
CA LEU A 20 9.77 8.76 -18.23
C LEU A 20 8.30 8.83 -17.75
N ILE A 21 7.45 7.94 -18.26
CA ILE A 21 6.04 7.84 -17.84
C ILE A 21 5.95 7.49 -16.35
N GLU A 22 6.69 6.48 -15.88
CA GLU A 22 6.73 6.11 -14.46
C GLU A 22 7.18 7.27 -13.57
N PHE A 23 8.23 7.99 -13.97
CA PHE A 23 8.72 9.16 -13.25
C PHE A 23 7.64 10.25 -13.15
N VAL A 24 6.98 10.58 -14.26
CA VAL A 24 5.88 11.56 -14.27
C VAL A 24 4.73 11.11 -13.37
N LEU A 25 4.32 9.83 -13.48
CA LEU A 25 3.25 9.27 -12.66
C LEU A 25 3.57 9.32 -11.16
N TYR A 26 4.78 8.92 -10.75
CA TYR A 26 5.17 8.97 -9.33
C TYR A 26 5.18 10.38 -8.78
N ASN A 27 5.63 11.38 -9.55
CA ASN A 27 5.59 12.78 -9.14
C ASN A 27 4.16 13.32 -9.04
N LEU A 28 3.29 12.98 -9.99
CA LEU A 28 1.87 13.36 -9.93
C LEU A 28 1.15 12.70 -8.76
N MET A 29 1.37 11.40 -8.55
CA MET A 29 0.84 10.66 -7.41
C MET A 29 1.34 11.25 -6.09
N PHE A 30 2.60 11.68 -6.02
CA PHE A 30 3.13 12.35 -4.84
C PHE A 30 2.41 13.67 -4.59
N LEU A 31 2.29 14.53 -5.60
CA LEU A 31 1.66 15.85 -5.46
C LEU A 31 0.19 15.73 -5.04
N PHE A 32 -0.61 14.98 -5.80
CA PHE A 32 -2.04 14.82 -5.50
C PHE A 32 -2.27 13.97 -4.26
N GLY A 33 -1.49 12.92 -4.08
CA GLY A 33 -1.56 12.05 -2.90
C GLY A 33 -1.24 12.83 -1.63
N ALA A 34 -0.20 13.65 -1.61
CA ALA A 34 0.14 14.47 -0.45
C ALA A 34 -0.95 15.50 -0.18
N LEU A 35 -1.41 16.20 -1.22
CA LEU A 35 -2.45 17.21 -1.10
C LEU A 35 -3.74 16.62 -0.51
N PHE A 36 -4.28 15.56 -1.11
CA PHE A 36 -5.55 14.99 -0.70
C PHE A 36 -5.47 14.24 0.63
N ASN A 37 -4.40 13.48 0.89
CA ASN A 37 -4.27 12.75 2.16
C ASN A 37 -4.00 13.69 3.34
N VAL A 38 -3.17 14.73 3.19
CA VAL A 38 -2.95 15.72 4.25
C VAL A 38 -4.23 16.50 4.52
N LEU A 39 -4.95 16.91 3.47
CA LEU A 39 -6.25 17.57 3.63
C LEU A 39 -7.26 16.68 4.34
N ALA A 40 -7.34 15.40 3.96
CA ALA A 40 -8.21 14.43 4.61
C ALA A 40 -7.85 14.29 6.09
N LEU A 41 -6.57 14.10 6.41
CA LEU A 41 -6.07 14.02 7.78
C LEU A 41 -6.48 15.28 8.57
N TRP A 42 -6.25 16.47 8.02
CA TRP A 42 -6.64 17.72 8.64
C TRP A 42 -8.15 17.80 8.92
N VAL A 43 -9.00 17.43 7.96
CA VAL A 43 -10.46 17.38 8.17
C VAL A 43 -10.84 16.39 9.26
N PHE A 44 -10.26 15.18 9.24
CA PHE A 44 -10.55 14.14 10.22
C PHE A 44 -10.08 14.49 11.62
N PHE A 45 -9.00 15.24 11.80
CA PHE A 45 -8.52 15.66 13.12
C PHE A 45 -9.24 16.92 13.63
N PHE A 46 -9.41 17.94 12.79
CA PHE A 46 -9.84 19.27 13.23
C PHE A 46 -11.32 19.59 12.99
N LYS A 47 -11.96 19.02 11.96
CA LYS A 47 -13.35 19.35 11.60
C LYS A 47 -14.37 18.36 12.18
N ILE A 48 -14.03 17.07 12.21
CA ILE A 48 -14.95 16.04 12.71
C ILE A 48 -14.76 15.90 14.23
N LYS A 49 -15.78 16.27 15.02
CA LYS A 49 -15.72 16.17 16.49
C LYS A 49 -16.07 14.77 17.02
N LYS A 50 -16.95 14.04 16.34
CA LYS A 50 -17.42 12.72 16.79
C LYS A 50 -16.38 11.64 16.49
N TRP A 51 -16.03 10.84 17.49
CA TRP A 51 -15.20 9.65 17.32
C TRP A 51 -16.10 8.45 17.00
N THR A 52 -15.96 7.92 15.79
CA THR A 52 -16.69 6.74 15.30
C THR A 52 -15.70 5.69 14.81
N GLU A 53 -16.16 4.45 14.68
CA GLU A 53 -15.37 3.33 14.16
C GLU A 53 -14.87 3.64 12.75
N THR A 54 -15.76 4.18 11.90
CA THR A 54 -15.40 4.60 10.54
C THR A 54 -14.31 5.66 10.55
N ARG A 55 -14.34 6.61 11.50
CA ARG A 55 -13.27 7.61 11.62
C ARG A 55 -11.93 6.98 11.98
N VAL A 56 -11.92 5.99 12.88
CA VAL A 56 -10.70 5.24 13.22
C VAL A 56 -10.15 4.51 12.00
N TYR A 57 -10.99 3.80 11.26
CA TYR A 57 -10.59 3.10 10.04
C TYR A 57 -10.03 4.05 8.98
N VAL A 58 -10.74 5.15 8.70
CA VAL A 58 -10.31 6.10 7.67
C VAL A 58 -9.03 6.84 8.07
N ILE A 59 -8.83 7.18 9.36
CA ILE A 59 -7.54 7.75 9.81
C ILE A 59 -6.40 6.76 9.58
N ASN A 60 -6.58 5.48 9.91
CA ASN A 60 -5.55 4.45 9.65
C ASN A 60 -5.25 4.29 8.17
N LEU A 61 -6.27 4.36 7.31
CA LEU A 61 -6.12 4.33 5.85
C LEU A 61 -5.28 5.53 5.35
N VAL A 62 -5.67 6.74 5.72
CA VAL A 62 -4.97 7.98 5.30
C VAL A 62 -3.54 8.01 5.82
N LEU A 63 -3.28 7.50 7.03
CA LEU A 63 -1.91 7.37 7.55
C LEU A 63 -1.06 6.40 6.72
N ALA A 64 -1.62 5.25 6.33
CA ALA A 64 -0.93 4.28 5.47
C ALA A 64 -0.62 4.87 4.08
N ASP A 65 -1.58 5.58 3.50
CA ASP A 65 -1.41 6.27 2.21
C ASP A 65 -0.36 7.38 2.29
N CYS A 66 -0.35 8.17 3.36
CA CYS A 66 0.69 9.17 3.61
C CYS A 66 2.09 8.55 3.64
N PHE A 67 2.27 7.39 4.29
CA PHE A 67 3.58 6.73 4.32
C PHE A 67 4.07 6.34 2.93
N VAL A 68 3.20 5.76 2.09
CA VAL A 68 3.58 5.41 0.70
C VAL A 68 3.75 6.64 -0.18
N VAL A 69 2.92 7.65 -0.02
CA VAL A 69 3.09 8.90 -0.77
C VAL A 69 4.46 9.50 -0.50
N CYS A 70 4.91 9.51 0.75
CA CYS A 70 6.25 9.99 1.11
C CYS A 70 7.40 9.15 0.49
N THR A 71 7.18 7.88 0.13
CA THR A 71 8.20 7.04 -0.50
C THR A 71 8.25 7.14 -2.02
N LEU A 72 7.19 7.65 -2.68
CA LEU A 72 7.13 7.88 -4.14
C LEU A 72 8.32 8.66 -4.74
N PRO A 73 8.81 9.77 -4.16
CA PRO A 73 9.96 10.48 -4.73
C PRO A 73 11.24 9.65 -4.69
N PHE A 74 11.45 8.88 -3.62
CA PHE A 74 12.58 7.95 -3.52
C PHE A 74 12.46 6.80 -4.49
N MET A 75 11.24 6.31 -4.71
CA MET A 75 10.92 5.30 -5.71
C MET A 75 11.33 5.78 -7.12
N ALA A 76 10.95 7.00 -7.50
CA ALA A 76 11.32 7.59 -8.78
C ALA A 76 12.84 7.66 -8.97
N TYR A 77 13.59 8.04 -7.91
CA TYR A 77 15.05 8.08 -7.93
C TYR A 77 15.69 6.68 -8.12
N LEU A 78 15.18 5.66 -7.41
CA LEU A 78 15.73 4.30 -7.49
C LEU A 78 15.47 3.65 -8.87
N VAL A 79 14.29 3.86 -9.44
CA VAL A 79 13.94 3.34 -10.78
C VAL A 79 14.77 4.01 -11.87
N TRP A 80 15.04 5.32 -11.75
CA TRP A 80 15.88 6.04 -12.68
C TRP A 80 17.33 5.57 -12.64
N SER A 81 17.89 5.45 -11.44
CA SER A 81 19.30 5.10 -11.20
C SER A 81 19.64 3.62 -11.41
N LYS A 82 18.64 2.73 -11.62
CA LYS A 82 18.82 1.26 -11.66
C LYS A 82 19.59 0.74 -10.44
N SER A 83 19.26 1.27 -9.26
CA SER A 83 19.97 0.90 -8.05
C SER A 83 19.88 -0.60 -7.77
N ALA A 84 20.99 -1.20 -7.34
CA ALA A 84 20.99 -2.53 -6.77
C ALA A 84 20.03 -2.59 -5.57
N ARG A 85 19.54 -3.80 -5.26
CA ARG A 85 18.65 -4.00 -4.12
C ARG A 85 19.40 -3.78 -2.80
N GLY A 86 19.29 -2.57 -2.27
CA GLY A 86 19.78 -2.18 -0.95
C GLY A 86 18.63 -1.97 0.05
N GLU A 87 18.99 -1.53 1.26
CA GLU A 87 18.04 -1.33 2.36
C GLU A 87 16.90 -0.35 2.01
N LEU A 88 17.22 0.74 1.31
CA LEU A 88 16.21 1.73 0.87
C LEU A 88 15.19 1.12 -0.10
N CYS A 89 15.65 0.30 -1.04
CA CYS A 89 14.77 -0.40 -1.97
C CYS A 89 13.82 -1.35 -1.22
N GLN A 90 14.39 -2.17 -0.33
CA GLN A 90 13.62 -3.11 0.48
C GLN A 90 12.61 -2.39 1.38
N PHE A 91 12.98 -1.26 1.97
CA PHE A 91 12.08 -0.44 2.77
C PHE A 91 10.91 0.10 1.94
N ILE A 92 11.19 0.62 0.74
CA ILE A 92 10.15 1.17 -0.15
C ILE A 92 9.21 0.05 -0.62
N GLU A 93 9.74 -1.08 -1.08
CA GLU A 93 8.94 -2.26 -1.44
C GLU A 93 8.06 -2.73 -0.27
N ALA A 94 8.60 -2.72 0.95
CA ALA A 94 7.86 -3.08 2.15
C ALA A 94 6.72 -2.11 2.43
N MET A 95 6.95 -0.81 2.34
CA MET A 95 5.90 0.19 2.55
C MET A 95 4.78 0.09 1.52
N TYR A 96 5.11 -0.14 0.24
CA TYR A 96 4.09 -0.40 -0.78
C TYR A 96 3.25 -1.63 -0.48
N PHE A 97 3.90 -2.73 -0.10
CA PHE A 97 3.21 -3.96 0.24
C PHE A 97 2.31 -3.77 1.47
N ILE A 98 2.84 -3.16 2.53
CA ILE A 98 2.09 -2.88 3.76
C ILE A 98 0.87 -2.01 3.45
N ASN A 99 1.03 -0.91 2.71
CA ASN A 99 -0.10 -0.03 2.39
C ASN A 99 -1.17 -0.74 1.55
N MET A 100 -0.76 -1.53 0.55
CA MET A 100 -1.69 -2.31 -0.27
C MET A 100 -2.53 -3.24 0.60
N VAL A 101 -1.89 -4.00 1.48
CA VAL A 101 -2.57 -4.97 2.34
C VAL A 101 -3.46 -4.25 3.36
N VAL A 102 -2.92 -3.27 4.11
CA VAL A 102 -3.68 -2.51 5.11
C VAL A 102 -4.90 -1.84 4.47
N SER A 103 -4.74 -1.18 3.33
CA SER A 103 -5.84 -0.48 2.65
C SER A 103 -6.98 -1.41 2.28
N ILE A 104 -6.68 -2.58 1.71
CA ILE A 104 -7.71 -3.57 1.33
C ILE A 104 -8.50 -4.03 2.57
N TYR A 105 -7.82 -4.36 3.68
CA TYR A 105 -8.50 -4.79 4.90
C TYR A 105 -9.32 -3.69 5.54
N ILE A 106 -8.80 -2.46 5.59
CA ILE A 106 -9.52 -1.33 6.16
C ILE A 106 -10.79 -1.01 5.37
N ILE A 107 -10.72 -0.99 4.03
CA ILE A 107 -11.90 -0.81 3.17
C ILE A 107 -12.91 -1.95 3.38
N SER A 108 -12.42 -3.18 3.54
CA SER A 108 -13.26 -4.34 3.83
C SER A 108 -13.97 -4.19 5.18
N PHE A 109 -13.27 -3.80 6.24
CA PHE A 109 -13.84 -3.55 7.56
C PHE A 109 -14.88 -2.42 7.53
N ILE A 110 -14.63 -1.34 6.80
CA ILE A 110 -15.61 -0.26 6.60
C ILE A 110 -16.87 -0.80 5.91
N SER A 111 -16.70 -1.63 4.87
CA SER A 111 -17.82 -2.22 4.13
C SER A 111 -18.66 -3.15 5.00
N ILE A 112 -18.01 -4.00 5.80
CA ILE A 112 -18.68 -4.89 6.76
C ILE A 112 -19.41 -4.09 7.84
N ASP A 113 -18.76 -3.07 8.41
CA ASP A 113 -19.36 -2.17 9.40
C ASP A 113 -20.64 -1.50 8.86
N ARG A 114 -20.58 -0.99 7.63
CA ARG A 114 -21.74 -0.40 6.94
C ARG A 114 -22.84 -1.42 6.68
N TYR A 115 -22.49 -2.61 6.23
CA TYR A 115 -23.45 -3.68 5.99
C TYR A 115 -24.19 -4.09 7.28
N ILE A 116 -23.47 -4.29 8.38
CA ILE A 116 -24.06 -4.64 9.68
C ILE A 116 -24.96 -3.51 10.19
N ALA A 117 -24.55 -2.25 10.04
CA ALA A 117 -25.33 -1.10 10.45
C ALA A 117 -26.68 -0.99 9.73
N ILE A 118 -26.71 -1.32 8.43
CA ILE A 118 -27.91 -1.25 7.59
C ILE A 118 -28.81 -2.46 7.86
N LYS A 119 -28.26 -3.68 7.83
CA LYS A 119 -29.06 -4.91 7.89
C LYS A 119 -29.43 -5.34 9.32
N HIS A 120 -28.60 -5.02 10.30
CA HIS A 120 -28.74 -5.50 11.68
C HIS A 120 -28.50 -4.38 12.71
N PRO A 121 -29.36 -3.34 12.75
CA PRO A 121 -29.14 -2.14 13.57
C PRO A 121 -29.04 -2.41 15.08
N LEU A 122 -29.80 -3.37 15.60
CA LEU A 122 -29.73 -3.77 17.02
C LEU A 122 -28.39 -4.46 17.36
N LYS A 123 -27.88 -5.31 16.45
CA LYS A 123 -26.58 -5.98 16.60
C LYS A 123 -25.43 -4.98 16.42
N ALA A 124 -25.59 -4.02 15.51
CA ALA A 124 -24.65 -2.94 15.27
C ALA A 124 -24.40 -2.11 16.53
N ARG A 125 -25.44 -1.78 17.30
CA ARG A 125 -25.31 -0.99 18.53
C ARG A 125 -24.40 -1.64 19.59
N THR A 126 -24.38 -2.98 19.66
CA THR A 126 -23.58 -3.73 20.64
C THR A 126 -22.17 -4.05 20.13
N PHE A 127 -22.01 -4.27 18.82
CA PHE A 127 -20.72 -4.62 18.21
C PHE A 127 -19.84 -3.42 17.89
N ARG A 128 -20.43 -2.28 17.51
CA ARG A 128 -19.69 -1.10 17.05
C ARG A 128 -19.13 -0.32 18.26
N SER A 129 -17.81 -0.29 18.34
CA SER A 129 -17.08 0.51 19.33
C SER A 129 -15.77 1.02 18.72
N PRO A 130 -15.44 2.33 18.84
CA PRO A 130 -14.19 2.88 18.31
C PRO A 130 -12.95 2.18 18.88
N SER A 131 -12.99 1.73 20.14
CA SER A 131 -11.88 1.00 20.77
C SER A 131 -11.65 -0.37 20.13
N LYS A 132 -12.73 -1.08 19.76
CA LYS A 132 -12.62 -2.35 19.03
C LYS A 132 -12.06 -2.13 17.63
N ALA A 133 -12.49 -1.06 16.95
CA ALA A 133 -11.94 -0.70 15.64
C ALA A 133 -10.43 -0.38 15.73
N ALA A 134 -10.01 0.36 16.76
CA ALA A 134 -8.59 0.66 16.99
C ALA A 134 -7.77 -0.61 17.27
N LEU A 135 -8.30 -1.53 18.08
CA LEU A 135 -7.66 -2.83 18.34
C LEU A 135 -7.49 -3.64 17.05
N LEU A 136 -8.54 -3.74 16.23
CA LEU A 136 -8.48 -4.44 14.94
C LEU A 136 -7.45 -3.82 13.99
N CYS A 137 -7.39 -2.48 13.90
CA CYS A 137 -6.35 -1.80 13.14
C CYS A 137 -4.95 -2.12 13.69
N GLY A 138 -4.76 -2.09 15.01
CA GLY A 138 -3.47 -2.41 15.62
C GLY A 138 -3.01 -3.83 15.31
N LEU A 139 -3.90 -4.83 15.43
CA LEU A 139 -3.61 -6.22 15.08
C LEU A 139 -3.29 -6.38 13.59
N LEU A 140 -4.03 -5.67 12.72
CA LEU A 140 -3.76 -5.63 11.29
C LEU A 140 -2.36 -5.09 11.02
N TRP A 141 -1.97 -3.95 11.58
CA TRP A 141 -0.63 -3.39 11.42
C TRP A 141 0.46 -4.37 11.85
N VAL A 142 0.34 -4.96 13.04
CA VAL A 142 1.32 -5.92 13.55
C VAL A 142 1.45 -7.13 12.63
N SER A 143 0.32 -7.74 12.24
CA SER A 143 0.33 -8.92 11.36
C SER A 143 0.95 -8.64 9.99
N VAL A 144 0.64 -7.49 9.40
CA VAL A 144 1.15 -7.09 8.08
C VAL A 144 2.64 -6.76 8.15
N ILE A 145 3.10 -6.07 9.21
CA ILE A 145 4.53 -5.78 9.39
C ILE A 145 5.33 -7.08 9.55
N ILE A 146 4.86 -8.02 10.36
CA ILE A 146 5.53 -9.33 10.52
C ILE A 146 5.54 -10.10 9.19
N GLY A 147 4.42 -10.12 8.47
CA GLY A 147 4.35 -10.76 7.15
C GLY A 147 5.31 -10.13 6.14
N ALA A 148 5.41 -8.80 6.14
CA ALA A 148 6.31 -8.05 5.29
C ALA A 148 7.78 -8.39 5.63
N THR A 149 8.20 -8.29 6.89
CA THR A 149 9.59 -8.56 7.28
C THR A 149 10.03 -9.97 6.90
N LEU A 150 9.20 -10.98 7.18
CA LEU A 150 9.47 -12.37 6.79
C LEU A 150 9.59 -12.53 5.27
N GLN A 151 8.71 -11.88 4.51
CA GLN A 151 8.73 -11.94 3.05
C GLN A 151 9.99 -11.29 2.46
N PHE A 152 10.37 -10.11 2.94
CA PHE A 152 11.53 -9.40 2.40
C PHE A 152 12.86 -10.03 2.83
N GLN A 153 12.92 -10.65 4.00
CA GLN A 153 14.07 -11.43 4.45
C GLN A 153 14.29 -12.70 3.60
N GLN A 154 13.22 -13.36 3.14
CA GLN A 154 13.32 -14.57 2.31
C GLN A 154 13.59 -14.29 0.81
N ARG A 155 13.38 -13.06 0.35
CA ARG A 155 13.47 -12.70 -1.07
C ARG A 155 14.92 -12.44 -1.47
N HIS A 156 15.52 -13.30 -2.29
CA HIS A 156 16.83 -13.09 -2.92
C HIS A 156 16.69 -12.53 -4.34
N ALA A 157 16.59 -11.20 -4.48
CA ALA A 157 16.57 -10.53 -5.80
C ALA A 157 17.77 -9.59 -5.95
N SER A 158 18.39 -9.58 -7.13
CA SER A 158 19.59 -8.77 -7.43
C SER A 158 19.28 -7.30 -7.75
N LEU A 159 18.08 -7.05 -8.28
CA LEU A 159 17.61 -5.72 -8.69
C LEU A 159 16.39 -5.29 -7.89
N CYS A 160 16.27 -3.98 -7.70
CA CYS A 160 15.14 -3.35 -7.05
C CYS A 160 13.86 -3.50 -7.91
N PHE A 161 12.73 -3.86 -7.31
CA PHE A 161 11.43 -4.09 -7.97
C PHE A 161 11.40 -5.26 -8.97
N GLN A 162 12.41 -6.13 -8.95
CA GLN A 162 12.36 -7.34 -9.74
C GLN A 162 11.31 -8.31 -9.16
N LYS A 163 10.30 -8.62 -9.96
CA LYS A 163 9.21 -9.52 -9.57
C LYS A 163 9.67 -10.97 -9.74
N ASP A 164 9.97 -11.65 -8.64
CA ASP A 164 10.17 -13.10 -8.67
C ASP A 164 8.84 -13.82 -8.97
N THR A 165 8.85 -14.65 -10.02
CA THR A 165 7.68 -15.39 -10.54
C THR A 165 7.17 -16.49 -9.59
N THR A 166 7.88 -16.80 -8.49
CA THR A 166 7.75 -18.06 -7.76
C THR A 166 6.88 -18.02 -6.48
N ALA A 167 6.20 -16.92 -6.14
CA ALA A 167 5.25 -16.92 -5.02
C ALA A 167 3.96 -16.13 -5.33
N PRO A 168 2.77 -16.77 -5.34
CA PRO A 168 1.52 -16.06 -5.57
C PRO A 168 1.17 -15.20 -4.35
N THR A 169 1.22 -13.88 -4.53
CA THR A 169 0.80 -12.88 -3.51
C THR A 169 -0.64 -13.12 -3.03
N SER A 170 -1.48 -13.74 -3.87
CA SER A 170 -2.87 -14.11 -3.56
C SER A 170 -3.00 -15.17 -2.45
N GLN A 171 -2.13 -16.17 -2.38
CA GLN A 171 -2.20 -17.21 -1.33
C GLN A 171 -1.89 -16.65 0.06
N ARG A 172 -1.02 -15.63 0.15
CA ARG A 172 -0.64 -15.02 1.44
C ARG A 172 -1.69 -14.02 1.94
N LEU A 173 -2.30 -13.25 1.03
CA LEU A 173 -3.49 -12.45 1.32
C LEU A 173 -4.64 -13.32 1.85
N LEU A 174 -4.85 -14.50 1.27
CA LEU A 174 -5.82 -15.48 1.77
C LEU A 174 -5.47 -15.97 3.18
N SER A 175 -4.21 -16.31 3.48
CA SER A 175 -3.81 -16.72 4.83
C SER A 175 -4.01 -15.63 5.90
N LEU A 176 -3.78 -14.36 5.56
CA LEU A 176 -4.06 -13.24 6.47
C LEU A 176 -5.57 -12.97 6.61
N LEU A 177 -6.38 -13.22 5.58
CA LEU A 177 -7.86 -13.13 5.65
C LEU A 177 -8.40 -14.12 6.69
N PHE A 178 -7.85 -15.34 6.75
CA PHE A 178 -8.21 -16.34 7.76
C PHE A 178 -7.81 -15.98 9.19
N ILE A 179 -6.84 -15.07 9.41
CA ILE A 179 -6.49 -14.61 10.76
C ILE A 179 -7.55 -13.65 11.33
N PHE A 180 -8.30 -12.96 10.46
CA PHE A 180 -9.29 -11.94 10.85
C PHE A 180 -10.76 -12.37 10.61
N THR A 181 -11.01 -13.60 10.15
CA THR A 181 -12.35 -14.18 9.93
C THR A 181 -12.62 -15.26 10.98
#